data_AF-A0A0W0ZT30-F1
#
_entry.id   AF-A0A0W0ZT30-F1
#
_cell.length_a   1.000
_cell.length_b   1.000
_cell.length_c   1.000
_cell.angle_alpha   90.00
_cell.angle_beta   90.00
_cell.angle_gamma   90.00
#
_symmetry.space_group_name_H-M   'P 1'
#
loop_
_entity.id
_entity.type
_entity.pdbx_description
1 polymer ?
#
loop_
_entity_poly.entity_id
_entity_poly.type
_entity_poly.pdbx_seq_one_letter_code
_entity_poly.pdbx_strand_id
1 'polypeptide(L)' 'MESLYQILGLIGAGLIIFILYRAIKGKPEQFSKENLNKSFFTMGVLALVLIGFIALLVLILRNT' A
#
# COMPACT_ATOMS: atom_id res chain seq x y z
N MET A 1 -24.16 -18.72 -5.84
CA MET A 1 -22.70 -18.48 -5.88
C MET A 1 -22.42 -16.99 -5.70
N GLU A 2 -22.91 -16.12 -6.59
CA GLU A 2 -22.80 -14.65 -6.49
C GLU A 2 -23.13 -14.04 -5.11
N SER A 3 -24.29 -14.38 -4.54
CA SER A 3 -24.78 -13.82 -3.27
C SER A 3 -23.86 -14.14 -2.09
N LEU A 4 -23.25 -15.33 -2.10
CA LEU A 4 -22.33 -15.79 -1.05
C LEU A 4 -21.03 -14.98 -1.10
N TYR A 5 -20.49 -14.72 -2.29
CA TYR A 5 -19.31 -13.86 -2.47
C TYR A 5 -19.57 -12.41 -2.07
N GLN A 6 -20.75 -11.87 -2.38
CA GLN A 6 -21.12 -10.51 -1.96
C GLN A 6 -21.22 -10.39 -0.44
N ILE A 7 -21.82 -11.37 0.24
CA ILE A 7 -21.91 -11.41 1.71
C ILE A 7 -20.51 -11.54 2.33
N LEU A 8 -19.68 -12.45 1.81
CA LEU A 8 -18.30 -12.61 2.27
C LEU A 8 -17.46 -11.34 2.01
N GLY A 9 -17.67 -10.67 0.89
CA GLY A 9 -17.04 -9.39 0.56
C GLY A 9 -17.45 -8.29 1.55
N LEU A 10 -18.73 -8.22 1.91
CA LEU A 10 -19.24 -7.25 2.88
C LEU A 10 -18.66 -7.51 4.29
N ILE A 11 -18.64 -8.78 4.72
CA ILE A 11 -18.04 -9.19 5.99
C ILE A 11 -16.53 -8.90 6.00
N GLY A 12 -15.84 -9.22 4.91
CA GLY A 12 -14.42 -8.94 4.73
C GLY A 12 -14.11 -7.45 4.81
N ALA A 13 -14.90 -6.62 4.12
CA ALA A 13 -14.77 -5.17 4.20
C ALA A 13 -14.98 -4.65 5.64
N GLY A 14 -16.01 -5.16 6.34
CA GLY A 14 -16.27 -4.82 7.73
C GLY A 14 -15.10 -5.21 8.66
N LEU A 15 -14.52 -6.39 8.47
CA LEU A 15 -13.34 -6.85 9.22
C LEU A 15 -12.11 -5.99 8.95
N ILE A 16 -11.87 -5.58 7.69
CA ILE A 16 -10.77 -4.69 7.35
C ILE A 16 -10.92 -3.36 8.08
N ILE A 17 -12.10 -2.75 8.05
CA ILE A 17 -12.37 -1.48 8.75
C ILE A 17 -12.17 -1.66 10.26
N PHE A 18 -12.65 -2.75 10.84
CA PHE A 18 -12.48 -3.05 12.27
C PHE A 18 -11.01 -3.20 12.66
N ILE A 19 -10.22 -3.93 11.86
CA ILE A 19 -8.79 -4.11 12.10
C ILE A 19 -8.05 -2.79 11.98
N LEU A 20 -8.35 -1.98 10.95
CA LEU A 20 -7.74 -0.65 10.77
C LEU A 20 -8.05 0.27 11.95
N TYR A 21 -9.31 0.32 12.39
CA TYR A 21 -9.71 1.11 13.56
C TYR A 21 -8.94 0.69 14.81
N ARG A 22 -8.85 -0.63 15.07
CA ARG A 22 -8.12 -1.18 16.22
C ARG A 22 -6.62 -0.90 16.13
N ALA A 23 -6.02 -1.03 14.94
CA ALA A 23 -4.60 -0.80 14.73
C ALA A 23 -4.22 0.68 14.95
N ILE A 24 -5.01 1.61 14.39
CA ILE A 24 -4.80 3.05 14.56
C ILE A 24 -4.96 3.44 16.02
N LYS A 25 -6.00 2.94 16.71
CA LYS A 25 -6.20 3.23 18.15
C LYS A 25 -5.15 2.59 19.05
N GLY A 26 -4.60 1.43 18.69
CA GLY A 26 -3.58 0.75 19.48
C GLY A 26 -2.24 1.49 19.50
N LYS A 27 -1.89 2.19 18.40
CA LYS A 27 -0.63 2.94 18.25
C LYS A 27 -0.84 4.21 17.40
N PRO A 28 -1.56 5.23 17.91
CA PRO A 28 -1.91 6.42 17.13
C PRO A 28 -0.69 7.23 16.68
N GLU A 29 0.40 7.20 17.47
CA GLU A 29 1.66 7.90 17.14
C GLU A 29 2.29 7.41 15.83
N GLN A 30 2.15 6.11 15.50
CA GLN A 30 2.67 5.56 14.24
C GLN A 30 1.94 6.11 13.01
N PHE A 31 0.67 6.50 13.17
CA PHE A 31 -0.15 7.12 12.14
C PHE A 31 -0.15 8.65 12.23
N SER A 32 0.77 9.24 13.00
CA SER A 32 0.93 10.70 13.04
C SER A 32 1.36 11.24 11.67
N LYS A 33 0.98 12.50 11.39
CA LYS A 33 1.34 13.19 10.15
C LYS A 33 2.86 13.16 9.88
N GLU A 34 3.67 13.27 10.93
CA GLU A 34 5.13 13.22 10.82
C GLU A 34 5.63 11.85 10.33
N ASN A 35 5.16 10.77 10.96
CA ASN A 35 5.56 9.40 10.60
C ASN A 35 5.02 9.00 9.22
N LEU A 36 3.81 9.41 8.87
CA LEU A 36 3.26 9.21 7.53
C LEU A 36 4.08 9.94 6.47
N ASN A 37 4.53 11.17 6.73
CA ASN A 37 5.35 11.93 5.79
C ASN A 37 6.75 11.31 5.61
N LYS A 38 7.40 10.88 6.70
CA LYS A 38 8.69 10.16 6.64
C LYS A 38 8.58 8.85 5.84
N SER A 39 7.51 8.09 6.08
CA SER A 39 7.21 6.85 5.37
C SER A 39 6.96 7.10 3.88
N PHE A 40 6.12 8.08 3.55
CA PHE A 40 5.82 8.47 2.17
C PHE A 40 7.08 8.91 1.41
N PHE A 41 7.94 9.72 2.02
CA PHE A 41 9.20 10.13 1.40
C PHE A 41 10.11 8.93 1.12
N THR A 42 10.31 8.05 2.11
CA THR A 42 11.17 6.87 1.97
C THR A 42 10.63 5.94 0.87
N MET A 43 9.34 5.61 0.91
CA MET A 43 8.71 4.76 -0.10
C MET A 43 8.70 5.41 -1.48
N GLY A 44 8.49 6.72 -1.55
CA GLY A 44 8.50 7.49 -2.80
C GLY A 44 9.88 7.49 -3.46
N VAL A 45 10.95 7.72 -2.69
CA VAL A 45 12.33 7.64 -3.20
C VAL A 45 12.64 6.23 -3.70
N LEU A 46 12.29 5.19 -2.94
CA LEU A 46 12.48 3.80 -3.36
C LEU A 46 11.71 3.49 -4.66
N ALA A 47 10.47 3.97 -4.78
CA ALA A 47 9.67 3.79 -5.99
C ALA A 47 10.30 4.49 -7.20
N LEU A 48 10.80 5.72 -7.06
CA LEU A 48 11.48 6.43 -8.14
C LEU A 48 12.75 5.71 -8.60
N VAL A 49 13.55 5.19 -7.66
CA VAL A 49 14.73 4.38 -7.98
C VAL A 49 14.33 3.13 -8.77
N LEU A 50 13.27 2.43 -8.33
CA LEU A 50 12.78 1.24 -9.03
C LEU A 50 12.28 1.57 -10.44
N ILE A 51 11.56 2.67 -10.61
CA ILE A 51 11.11 3.15 -11.93
C ILE A 51 12.31 3.42 -12.83
N GLY A 52 13.33 4.13 -12.34
CA GLY A 52 14.56 4.38 -13.08
C GLY A 52 15.27 3.09 -13.49
N PHE A 53 15.33 2.12 -12.59
CA PHE A 53 15.91 0.80 -12.86
C PHE A 53 15.14 0.05 -13.95
N ILE A 54 13.81 -0.01 -13.87
CA ILE A 54 12.97 -0.66 -14.89
C ILE A 54 13.12 0.06 -16.24
N ALA A 55 13.12 1.39 -16.25
CA ALA A 55 13.32 2.17 -17.47
C ALA A 55 14.66 1.85 -18.15
N LEU A 56 15.73 1.68 -17.37
CA LEU A 56 17.04 1.27 -17.86
C LEU A 56 16.99 -0.13 -18.46
N LEU A 57 16.36 -1.11 -17.79
CA LEU A 57 16.19 -2.47 -18.32
C LEU A 57 15.44 -2.46 -19.66
N VAL A 58 14.38 -1.67 -19.77
CA VAL A 58 13.60 -1.52 -21.01
C VAL A 58 14.46 -0.93 -22.13
N LEU A 59 15.31 0.05 -21.83
CA LEU A 59 16.20 0.68 -22.82
C LEU A 59 17.26 -0.30 -23.32
N ILE A 60 17.87 -1.08 -22.41
CA ILE A 60 18.83 -2.13 -22.80
C ILE A 60 18.14 -3.18 -23.67
N LEU A 61 16.99 -3.69 -23.22
CA LEU A 61 16.24 -4.72 -23.94
C LEU A 61 15.80 -4.25 -25.34
N ARG A 62 15.51 -2.96 -25.50
CA ARG A 62 15.14 -2.38 -26.79
C ARG A 62 16.34 -2.26 -27.75
N ASN A 63 17.55 -2.11 -27.22
CA ASN A 63 18.77 -1.89 -28.01
C ASN A 63 19.56 -3.17 -28.31
N THR A 64 19.18 -4.31 -27.74
CA THR A 64 19.65 -5.67 -28.09
C THR A 64 18.69 -6.35 -29.06
#